data_AF-A0A087TF30-F1
#
_entry.id   AF-A0A087TF30-F1
#
_cell.length_a   1.000
_cell.length_b   1.000
_cell.length_c   1.000
_cell.angle_alpha   90.00
_cell.angle_beta   90.00
_cell.angle_gamma   90.00
#
_symmetry.space_group_name_H-M   'P 1'
#
loop_
_entity.id
_entity.type
_entity.pdbx_description
1 polymer ?
#
loop_
_entity_poly.entity_id
_entity_poly.type
_entity_poly.pdbx_seq_one_letter_code
_entity_poly.pdbx_strand_id
1 'polypeptide(L)'
;MLIVKQFLVRKCGHEKNPLPASDCLLSMTENGNPDHYILATQDRELSEKVRLIPGIPLLYISHNAINLEKPSVVNKETIQVKMQEKLKSSDYQNAVLNKLKREIFGNDDEPKRKKKKIKGPNPLSCKKKKERPVAPQNEKTKKRKRHKRSKNKEVHVPPLLSCLE
;
A
#
# COMPACT_ATOMS: atom_id res chain seq x y z
N MET A 1 -16.53 -18.99 44.81
CA MET A 1 -15.76 -18.12 43.91
C MET A 1 -14.79 -17.25 44.70
N LEU A 2 -13.54 -17.68 44.86
CA LEU A 2 -12.50 -16.92 45.59
C LEU A 2 -11.67 -16.02 44.66
N ILE A 3 -11.46 -16.45 43.42
CA ILE A 3 -10.58 -15.78 42.45
C ILE A 3 -11.09 -14.39 42.10
N VAL A 4 -12.37 -14.22 41.78
CA VAL A 4 -12.95 -12.92 41.38
C VAL A 4 -12.85 -11.87 42.49
N LYS A 5 -12.90 -12.27 43.76
CA LYS A 5 -12.79 -11.36 44.92
C LYS A 5 -11.39 -10.77 45.10
N GLN A 6 -10.37 -11.32 44.44
CA GLN A 6 -9.00 -10.82 44.49
C GLN A 6 -8.80 -9.60 43.58
N PHE A 7 -9.72 -9.34 42.65
CA PHE A 7 -9.62 -8.25 41.70
C PHE A 7 -10.46 -7.04 42.14
N LEU A 8 -10.03 -5.86 41.69
CA LEU A 8 -10.76 -4.61 41.92
C LEU A 8 -12.09 -4.64 41.14
N VAL A 9 -13.18 -4.29 41.83
CA VAL A 9 -14.48 -4.11 41.20
C VAL A 9 -14.59 -2.70 40.63
N ARG A 10 -14.81 -2.59 39.32
CA ARG A 10 -15.16 -1.31 38.68
C ARG A 10 -16.67 -1.11 38.73
N LYS A 11 -17.09 0.08 39.14
CA LYS A 11 -18.51 0.48 39.18
C LYS A 11 -18.89 1.06 37.82
N CYS A 12 -19.79 0.38 37.11
CA CYS A 12 -20.22 0.74 35.75
C CYS A 12 -21.44 1.69 35.70
N GLY A 13 -22.05 2.04 36.84
CA GLY A 13 -23.21 2.93 36.88
C GLY A 13 -24.55 2.30 36.50
N HIS A 14 -24.57 1.04 36.05
CA HIS A 14 -25.77 0.29 35.66
C HIS A 14 -26.52 -0.37 36.84
N GLU A 15 -26.32 0.10 38.08
CA GLU A 15 -26.94 -0.52 39.28
C GLU A 15 -28.47 -0.45 39.27
N LYS A 16 -29.03 0.63 38.70
CA LYS A 16 -30.49 0.85 38.63
C LYS A 16 -31.14 0.23 37.39
N ASN A 17 -30.39 0.15 36.29
CA ASN A 17 -30.82 -0.39 35.00
C ASN A 17 -29.81 -1.47 34.58
N PRO A 18 -29.96 -2.71 35.07
CA PRO A 18 -28.97 -3.75 34.83
C PRO A 18 -28.90 -4.10 33.36
N LEU A 19 -27.69 -4.14 32.83
CA LEU A 19 -27.38 -4.55 31.46
C LEU A 19 -26.74 -5.94 31.46
N PRO A 20 -26.85 -6.69 30.37
CA PRO A 20 -26.03 -7.89 30.19
C PRO A 20 -24.55 -7.51 30.20
N ALA A 21 -23.69 -8.45 30.61
CA ALA A 21 -22.27 -8.20 30.78
C ALA A 21 -21.58 -7.69 29.50
N SER A 22 -21.99 -8.21 28.33
CA SER A 22 -21.48 -7.75 27.03
C SER A 22 -21.72 -6.25 26.82
N ASP A 23 -22.93 -5.79 27.09
CA ASP A 23 -23.34 -4.42 26.80
C ASP A 23 -22.79 -3.47 27.86
N CYS A 24 -22.69 -3.92 29.10
CA CYS A 24 -21.97 -3.22 30.16
C CYS A 24 -20.50 -2.97 29.77
N LEU A 25 -19.78 -3.99 29.31
CA LEU A 25 -18.38 -3.84 28.89
C LEU A 25 -18.25 -2.91 27.67
N LEU A 26 -19.14 -3.05 26.69
CA LEU A 26 -19.16 -2.18 25.51
C LEU A 26 -19.37 -0.72 25.93
N SER A 27 -20.38 -0.43 26.76
CA SER A 27 -20.67 0.93 27.24
C SER A 27 -19.50 1.59 27.96
N MET A 28 -18.71 0.82 28.71
CA MET A 28 -17.52 1.34 29.41
C MET A 28 -16.37 1.67 28.44
N THR A 29 -16.34 1.05 27.28
CA THR A 29 -15.30 1.23 26.26
C THR A 29 -15.72 2.13 25.10
N GLU A 30 -16.93 2.71 25.17
CA GLU A 30 -17.42 3.68 24.20
C GLU A 30 -16.47 4.90 24.08
N ASN A 31 -16.59 5.63 22.97
CA ASN A 31 -15.79 6.84 22.69
C ASN A 31 -14.28 6.60 22.60
N GLY A 32 -13.86 5.44 22.09
CA GLY A 32 -12.45 5.17 21.83
C GLY A 32 -11.64 4.88 23.09
N ASN A 33 -12.27 4.24 24.08
CA ASN A 33 -11.62 3.69 25.26
C ASN A 33 -10.87 4.75 26.11
N PRO A 34 -11.60 5.68 26.75
CA PRO A 34 -11.01 6.80 27.49
C PRO A 34 -10.17 6.34 28.71
N ASP A 35 -10.59 5.25 29.34
CA ASP A 35 -9.93 4.66 30.51
C ASP A 35 -8.84 3.64 30.14
N HIS A 36 -8.59 3.42 28.84
CA HIS A 36 -7.56 2.51 28.31
C HIS A 36 -7.69 1.06 28.80
N TYR A 37 -8.91 0.53 28.82
CA TYR A 37 -9.17 -0.87 29.13
C TYR A 37 -8.53 -1.82 28.09
N ILE A 38 -8.04 -2.94 28.60
CA ILE A 38 -7.72 -4.14 27.80
C ILE A 38 -8.81 -5.15 28.13
N LEU A 39 -9.52 -5.62 27.11
CA LEU A 39 -10.64 -6.52 27.32
C LEU A 39 -10.18 -7.97 27.22
N ALA A 40 -10.45 -8.78 28.24
CA ALA A 40 -10.16 -10.21 28.24
C ALA A 40 -11.47 -11.00 28.16
N THR A 41 -11.74 -11.68 27.05
CA THR A 41 -12.98 -12.44 26.86
C THR A 41 -12.77 -13.70 26.01
N GLN A 42 -13.61 -14.73 26.24
CA GLN A 42 -13.75 -15.89 25.36
C GLN A 42 -14.98 -15.79 24.44
N ASP A 43 -15.82 -14.78 24.66
CA ASP A 43 -17.09 -14.65 23.95
C ASP A 43 -16.82 -14.11 22.55
N ARG A 44 -17.16 -14.92 21.54
CA ARG A 44 -16.91 -14.59 20.14
C ARG A 44 -17.69 -13.37 19.68
N GLU A 45 -18.96 -13.27 20.05
CA GLU A 45 -19.83 -12.16 19.65
C GLU A 45 -19.35 -10.81 20.22
N LEU A 46 -18.92 -10.81 21.49
CA LEU A 46 -18.35 -9.61 22.11
C LEU A 46 -17.02 -9.24 21.45
N SER A 47 -16.17 -10.22 21.17
CA SER A 47 -14.90 -10.00 20.46
C SER A 47 -15.11 -9.38 19.08
N GLU A 48 -16.10 -9.87 18.32
CA GLU A 48 -16.46 -9.33 17.00
C GLU A 48 -16.91 -7.87 17.09
N LYS A 49 -17.76 -7.52 18.07
CA LYS A 49 -18.18 -6.13 18.31
C LYS A 49 -17.01 -5.22 18.68
N VAL A 50 -16.11 -5.68 19.56
CA VAL A 50 -14.96 -4.90 20.03
C VAL A 50 -13.93 -4.67 18.93
N ARG A 51 -13.73 -5.61 18.01
CA ARG A 51 -12.82 -5.44 16.86
C ARG A 51 -13.20 -4.27 15.95
N LEU A 52 -14.49 -3.90 15.92
CA LEU A 52 -15.01 -2.75 15.16
C LEU A 52 -14.64 -1.41 15.81
N ILE A 53 -14.39 -1.42 17.12
CA ILE A 53 -14.06 -0.22 17.88
C ILE A 53 -12.53 -0.06 17.93
N PRO A 54 -11.97 1.05 17.43
CA PRO A 54 -10.54 1.28 17.54
C PRO A 54 -10.14 1.64 18.97
N GLY A 55 -8.94 1.23 19.39
CA GLY A 55 -8.33 1.58 20.68
C GLY A 55 -8.51 0.55 21.80
N ILE A 56 -9.10 -0.61 21.52
CA ILE A 56 -9.32 -1.67 22.53
C ILE A 56 -8.50 -2.92 22.17
N PRO A 57 -7.45 -3.25 22.93
CA PRO A 57 -6.75 -4.53 22.82
C PRO A 57 -7.58 -5.67 23.42
N LEU A 58 -7.53 -6.84 22.78
CA LEU A 58 -8.28 -8.04 23.18
C LEU A 58 -7.33 -9.15 23.66
N LEU A 59 -7.63 -9.75 24.81
CA LEU A 59 -6.97 -10.94 25.35
C LEU A 59 -7.95 -12.11 25.33
N TYR A 60 -7.44 -13.30 25.02
CA TYR A 60 -8.19 -14.56 25.11
C TYR A 60 -7.26 -15.67 25.60
N ILE A 61 -7.83 -16.82 25.96
CA ILE A 61 -7.07 -17.97 26.47
C ILE A 61 -7.16 -19.06 25.44
N SER A 62 -6.01 -19.55 25.02
CA SER A 62 -5.92 -20.65 24.07
C SER A 62 -4.63 -21.41 24.31
N HIS A 63 -4.66 -22.74 24.21
CA HIS A 63 -3.48 -23.60 24.41
C HIS A 63 -2.79 -23.38 25.78
N ASN A 64 -3.58 -23.21 26.86
CA ASN A 64 -3.10 -22.90 28.22
C ASN A 64 -2.24 -21.62 28.33
N ALA A 65 -2.38 -20.70 27.38
CA ALA A 65 -1.71 -19.40 27.39
C ALA A 65 -2.72 -18.26 27.21
N ILE A 66 -2.44 -17.11 27.83
CA ILE A 66 -3.14 -15.86 27.57
C ILE A 66 -2.51 -15.23 26.33
N ASN A 67 -3.31 -15.07 25.28
CA ASN A 67 -2.86 -14.54 24.00
C ASN A 67 -3.41 -13.13 23.80
N LEU A 68 -2.53 -12.22 23.38
CA LEU A 68 -2.91 -10.90 22.88
C LEU A 68 -3.30 -11.01 21.41
N GLU A 69 -4.51 -10.57 21.12
CA GLU A 69 -5.01 -10.56 19.76
C GLU A 69 -4.27 -9.54 18.90
N LYS A 70 -4.07 -9.89 17.62
CA LYS A 70 -3.51 -8.95 16.65
C LYS A 70 -4.49 -7.78 16.45
N PRO A 71 -3.98 -6.55 16.25
CA PRO A 71 -4.84 -5.40 16.04
C PRO A 71 -5.74 -5.60 14.81
N SER A 72 -7.02 -5.24 14.97
CA SER A 72 -8.02 -5.29 13.89
C SER A 72 -7.67 -4.34 12.75
N VAL A 73 -8.33 -4.51 11.60
CA VAL A 73 -8.12 -3.67 10.42
C VAL A 73 -8.41 -2.20 10.75
N VAL A 74 -9.56 -1.93 11.39
CA VAL A 74 -9.96 -0.59 11.85
C VAL A 74 -8.90 0.04 12.75
N ASN A 75 -8.34 -0.74 13.67
CA ASN A 75 -7.25 -0.30 14.55
C ASN A 75 -6.00 0.09 13.75
N LYS A 76 -5.58 -0.76 12.82
CA LYS A 76 -4.39 -0.50 11.98
C LYS A 76 -4.56 0.76 11.15
N GLU A 77 -5.72 0.94 10.51
CA GLU A 77 -6.02 2.13 9.70
C GLU A 77 -6.02 3.40 10.57
N THR A 78 -6.71 3.37 11.72
CA THR A 78 -6.74 4.50 12.65
C THR A 78 -5.33 4.87 13.15
N ILE A 79 -4.52 3.86 13.48
CA ILE A 79 -3.12 4.06 13.89
C ILE A 79 -2.30 4.64 12.73
N GLN A 80 -2.47 4.14 11.51
CA GLN A 80 -1.76 4.67 10.34
C GLN A 80 -2.11 6.13 10.08
N VAL A 81 -3.39 6.52 10.16
CA VAL A 81 -3.81 7.92 10.01
C VAL A 81 -3.20 8.79 11.10
N LYS A 82 -3.36 8.40 12.37
CA LYS A 82 -2.77 9.14 13.51
C LYS A 82 -1.25 9.23 13.43
N MET A 83 -0.58 8.18 12.96
CA MET A 83 0.86 8.15 12.78
C MET A 83 1.29 9.07 11.65
N GLN A 84 0.60 9.05 10.51
CA GLN A 84 0.86 9.97 9.41
C GLN A 84 0.66 11.42 9.83
N GLU A 85 -0.40 11.73 10.57
CA GLU A 85 -0.62 13.08 11.11
C GLU A 85 0.52 13.54 12.01
N LYS A 86 1.01 12.68 12.91
CA LYS A 86 2.15 12.99 13.78
C LYS A 86 3.48 13.12 13.02
N LEU A 87 3.63 12.38 11.93
CA LEU A 87 4.83 12.40 11.09
C LEU A 87 4.83 13.54 10.06
N LYS A 88 3.68 14.17 9.80
CA LYS A 88 3.60 15.33 8.90
C LYS A 88 4.41 16.47 9.52
N SER A 89 5.49 16.85 8.82
CA SER A 89 6.25 18.05 9.10
C SER A 89 5.34 19.27 9.02
N SER A 90 5.59 20.27 9.86
CA SER A 90 4.86 21.55 9.79
C SER A 90 5.03 22.21 8.42
N ASP A 91 4.01 22.93 7.96
CA ASP A 91 4.05 23.68 6.69
C ASP A 91 5.27 24.60 6.59
N TYR A 92 5.69 25.19 7.71
CA TYR A 92 6.91 25.98 7.79
C TYR A 92 8.16 25.15 7.49
N GLN A 93 8.29 23.97 8.11
CA GLN A 93 9.42 23.07 7.87
C GLN A 93 9.45 22.60 6.42
N ASN A 94 8.28 22.30 5.85
CA ASN A 94 8.15 21.94 4.43
C ASN A 94 8.57 23.09 3.51
N ALA A 95 8.18 24.33 3.84
CA ALA A 95 8.57 25.51 3.07
C ALA A 95 10.09 25.75 3.11
N VAL A 96 10.71 25.62 4.29
CA VAL A 96 12.17 25.75 4.45
C VAL A 96 12.90 24.63 3.70
N LEU A 97 12.46 23.38 3.84
CA LEU A 97 13.02 22.25 3.10
C LEU A 97 12.92 22.44 1.59
N ASN A 98 11.81 22.98 1.09
CA ASN A 98 11.64 23.25 -0.34
C ASN A 98 12.55 24.38 -0.84
N LYS A 99 12.80 25.41 -0.04
CA LYS A 99 13.78 26.46 -0.37
C LYS A 99 15.20 25.89 -0.45
N LEU A 100 15.63 25.17 0.59
CA LEU A 100 16.95 24.51 0.63
C LEU A 100 17.14 23.53 -0.53
N LYS A 101 16.11 22.75 -0.88
CA LYS A 101 16.15 21.85 -2.04
C LYS A 101 16.39 22.61 -3.34
N ARG A 102 15.71 23.74 -3.56
CA ARG A 102 15.90 24.56 -4.77
C ARG A 102 17.29 25.20 -4.81
N GLU A 103 17.82 25.63 -3.68
CA GLU A 103 19.16 26.22 -3.58
C GLU A 103 20.27 25.21 -3.90
N ILE A 104 20.14 23.97 -3.40
CA ILE A 104 21.17 22.93 -3.55
C ILE A 104 21.07 22.19 -4.89
N PHE A 105 19.86 21.81 -5.29
CA PHE A 105 19.62 20.93 -6.43
C PHE A 105 19.09 21.64 -7.68
N GLY A 106 18.74 22.93 -7.58
CA GLY A 106 18.04 23.66 -8.64
C GLY A 106 16.56 23.28 -8.72
N ASN A 107 15.83 23.88 -9.68
CA ASN A 107 14.43 23.51 -9.92
C ASN A 107 14.35 22.17 -10.68
N ASP A 108 13.60 21.21 -10.15
CA ASP A 108 13.30 19.90 -10.76
C ASP A 108 12.29 19.99 -11.94
N ASP A 109 12.27 21.09 -12.68
CA ASP A 109 11.23 21.38 -13.67
C ASP A 109 11.47 20.76 -15.06
N GLU A 110 12.54 19.99 -15.30
CA GLU A 110 12.70 19.28 -16.57
C GLU A 110 13.01 17.78 -16.45
N PRO A 111 12.19 16.89 -17.06
CA PRO A 111 12.55 15.50 -17.21
C PRO A 111 13.79 15.41 -18.11
N LYS A 112 14.94 15.08 -17.50
CA LYS A 112 16.20 14.82 -18.22
C LYS A 112 15.93 13.78 -19.32
N ARG A 113 15.88 14.24 -20.58
CA ARG A 113 15.64 13.38 -21.74
C ARG A 113 16.72 12.30 -21.79
N LYS A 114 16.34 11.05 -21.54
CA LYS A 114 17.26 9.90 -21.70
C LYS A 114 17.72 9.87 -23.15
N LYS A 115 19.03 10.11 -23.39
CA LYS A 115 19.62 10.00 -24.72
C LYS A 115 19.34 8.60 -25.26
N LYS A 116 18.70 8.50 -26.43
CA LYS A 116 18.43 7.21 -27.08
C LYS A 116 19.78 6.53 -27.35
N LYS A 117 20.02 5.38 -26.73
CA LYS A 117 21.17 4.53 -27.07
C LYS A 117 21.05 4.13 -28.54
N ILE A 118 22.07 4.42 -29.34
CA ILE A 118 22.14 3.95 -30.73
C ILE A 118 22.19 2.43 -30.67
N LYS A 119 21.12 1.77 -31.12
CA LYS A 119 21.07 0.31 -31.23
C LYS A 119 21.93 -0.07 -32.43
N GLY A 120 23.18 -0.46 -32.19
CA GLY A 120 23.98 -1.15 -33.21
C GLY A 120 23.31 -2.47 -33.61
N PRO A 121 23.52 -2.96 -34.85
CA PRO A 121 23.01 -4.26 -35.25
C PRO A 121 23.52 -5.32 -34.28
N ASN A 122 22.62 -6.23 -33.86
CA ASN A 122 22.95 -7.32 -32.94
C ASN A 122 24.16 -8.10 -33.51
N PRO A 123 25.28 -8.21 -32.77
CA PRO A 123 26.49 -8.87 -33.27
C PRO A 123 26.29 -10.35 -33.63
N LEU A 124 25.20 -10.98 -33.17
CA LEU A 124 24.82 -12.36 -33.53
C LEU A 124 24.04 -12.48 -34.86
N SER A 125 23.52 -11.37 -35.40
CA SER A 125 22.70 -11.36 -36.64
C SER A 125 23.47 -11.01 -37.92
N CYS A 126 24.74 -10.60 -37.81
CA CYS A 126 25.60 -10.44 -38.97
C CYS A 126 26.16 -11.80 -39.39
N LYS A 127 25.51 -12.45 -40.37
CA LYS A 127 26.11 -13.61 -41.06
C LYS A 127 27.51 -13.18 -41.55
N LYS A 128 28.55 -13.93 -41.18
CA LYS A 128 29.93 -13.67 -41.63
C LYS A 128 29.95 -13.47 -43.15
N LYS A 129 30.61 -12.41 -43.59
CA LYS A 129 30.79 -12.08 -45.00
C LYS A 129 31.48 -13.27 -45.67
N LYS A 130 30.78 -13.95 -46.59
CA LYS A 130 31.38 -14.97 -47.44
C LYS A 130 32.14 -14.24 -48.55
N GLU A 131 33.44 -14.52 -48.67
CA GLU A 131 34.23 -14.11 -49.82
C GLU A 131 33.71 -14.88 -51.04
N ARG A 132 33.37 -14.16 -52.11
CA ARG A 132 33.08 -14.76 -53.41
C ARG A 132 34.35 -14.61 -54.25
N PRO A 133 34.81 -15.67 -54.91
CA PRO A 133 35.91 -15.56 -55.86
C PRO A 133 35.49 -14.64 -57.01
N VAL A 134 36.42 -13.76 -57.39
CA VAL A 134 36.25 -12.78 -58.47
C VAL A 134 36.26 -13.50 -59.81
N ALA A 135 35.21 -13.31 -60.60
CA ALA A 135 35.19 -13.59 -62.03
C ALA A 135 34.31 -12.53 -62.73
N PRO A 136 34.57 -12.20 -64.01
CA PRO A 136 34.46 -10.84 -64.52
C PRO A 136 33.05 -10.43 -64.95
N GLN A 137 32.91 -9.11 -65.10
CA GLN A 137 31.72 -8.36 -65.47
C GLN A 137 31.13 -8.79 -66.82
N ASN A 138 29.80 -8.96 -66.88
CA ASN A 138 29.03 -8.56 -68.05
C ASN A 138 27.55 -8.30 -67.76
N GLU A 139 26.90 -7.69 -68.74
CA GLU A 139 25.85 -6.68 -68.70
C GLU A 139 24.47 -6.96 -68.05
N LYS A 140 23.91 -5.84 -67.55
CA LYS A 140 22.51 -5.38 -67.58
C LYS A 140 21.39 -6.43 -67.73
N THR A 141 20.52 -6.49 -66.73
CA THR A 141 19.08 -6.62 -66.96
C THR A 141 18.26 -5.89 -65.90
N LYS A 142 17.40 -4.99 -66.37
CA LYS A 142 16.38 -4.27 -65.60
C LYS A 142 15.46 -5.28 -64.88
N LYS A 143 15.13 -5.03 -63.60
CA LYS A 143 13.82 -5.45 -63.02
C LYS A 143 13.45 -4.71 -61.72
N ARG A 144 12.47 -3.81 -61.92
CA ARG A 144 11.28 -3.49 -61.09
C ARG A 144 11.47 -2.81 -59.71
N LYS A 145 11.01 -1.56 -59.67
CA LYS A 145 10.57 -0.81 -58.47
C LYS A 145 9.62 -1.67 -57.63
N ARG A 146 9.85 -1.77 -56.32
CA ARG A 146 8.89 -2.35 -55.37
C ARG A 146 8.36 -1.26 -54.45
N HIS A 147 7.03 -1.25 -54.35
CA HIS A 147 6.15 -0.23 -53.79
C HIS A 147 6.51 0.27 -52.38
N LYS A 148 6.33 1.59 -52.20
CA LYS A 148 6.16 2.29 -50.92
C LYS A 148 4.90 1.73 -50.25
N ARG A 149 5.03 0.99 -49.14
CA ARG A 149 3.87 0.55 -48.35
C ARG A 149 3.49 1.66 -47.37
N SER A 150 2.22 2.03 -47.46
CA SER A 150 1.52 3.08 -46.75
C SER A 150 1.72 3.04 -45.23
N LYS A 151 1.82 4.23 -44.61
CA LYS A 151 1.66 4.44 -43.17
C LYS A 151 0.21 4.08 -42.81
N ASN A 152 0.02 3.18 -41.85
CA ASN A 152 -1.27 3.09 -41.15
C ASN A 152 -1.12 3.65 -39.73
N LYS A 153 -2.13 4.45 -39.39
CA LYS A 153 -2.29 5.29 -38.21
C LYS A 153 -2.38 4.47 -36.93
N GLU A 154 -2.06 5.15 -35.83
CA GLU A 154 -2.16 4.74 -34.43
C GLU A 154 -3.53 4.14 -34.09
N VAL A 155 -3.53 3.10 -33.25
CA VAL A 155 -4.67 2.80 -32.38
C VAL A 155 -4.20 3.07 -30.96
N HIS A 156 -4.73 4.15 -30.39
CA HIS A 156 -4.65 4.47 -28.98
C HIS A 156 -5.52 3.47 -28.20
N VAL A 157 -4.94 2.73 -27.27
CA VAL A 157 -5.69 1.88 -26.33
C VAL A 157 -5.61 2.56 -24.95
N PRO A 158 -6.72 3.05 -24.38
CA PRO A 158 -6.72 3.61 -23.03
C PRO A 158 -6.54 2.49 -21.98
N PRO A 159 -6.03 2.82 -20.78
CA PRO A 159 -5.79 1.85 -19.72
C PRO A 159 -7.12 1.36 -19.13
N LEU A 160 -7.23 0.04 -18.92
CA LEU A 160 -8.32 -0.58 -18.18
C LEU A 160 -8.21 -0.19 -16.70
N LEU A 161 -9.11 0.68 -16.27
CA LEU A 161 -9.46 0.91 -14.87
C LEU A 161 -10.68 0.05 -14.54
N SER A 162 -10.71 -0.40 -13.28
CA SER A 162 -11.82 -0.99 -12.52
C SER A 162 -12.39 -2.33 -13.00
N CYS A 163 -12.07 -3.39 -12.26
CA CYS A 163 -12.99 -4.45 -11.85
C CYS A 163 -12.27 -5.35 -10.83
N LEU A 164 -12.46 -5.10 -9.53
CA LEU A 164 -12.53 -6.15 -8.53
C LEU A 164 -13.52 -5.69 -7.46
N GLU A 165 -14.64 -6.40 -7.41
CA GLU A 165 -15.60 -6.49 -6.31
C GLU A 165 -14.93 -7.01 -5.03
#